data_AF-A0A494JDQ5-F1
#
_entry.id   AF-A0A494JDQ5-F1
#
_cell.length_a   1.000
_cell.length_b   1.000
_cell.length_c   1.000
_cell.angle_alpha   90.00
_cell.angle_beta   90.00
_cell.angle_gamma   90.00
#
_symmetry.space_group_name_H-M   'P 1'
#
loop_
_entity.id
_entity.type
_entity.pdbx_description
1 polymer ?
#
loop_
_entity_poly.entity_id
_entity_poly.type
_entity_poly.pdbx_seq_one_letter_code
_entity_poly.pdbx_strand_id
1 'polypeptide(L)'
;MEEKQPQRLTKNKIFLISGVAALLLIACVFIFFRKSEPVPAKNQKPLRKDSILAKRNDSLVKPKDTIDNNGAEGEEESPYTEYQVIANTVPLSSGKLNFGDKVFVDESKSDTDYKTITLQNPFQFPNAAKYRVNTSFFIESYRFDEYKTNFSLPPFSTLYTGVKKLLLNENYSDGNKYNITQNKERAKSCVAFGDFDGDGVRDVAVIMDNNEKQISRLLIICSNEVTKQPYIAFAENYSDKVKIHTDMTEYAPPKPNAVIVSSDDISLSVGYDKESQKFKTSTWK
;
A
#
# COMPACT_ATOMS: atom_id res chain seq x y z
N MET A 1 -83.91 48.73 15.85
CA MET A 1 -83.29 47.39 15.75
C MET A 1 -81.92 47.59 15.15
N GLU A 2 -80.90 47.28 15.95
CA GLU A 2 -79.54 47.79 15.79
C GLU A 2 -78.77 47.03 14.69
N GLU A 3 -78.36 47.78 13.68
CA GLU A 3 -77.57 47.35 12.53
C GLU A 3 -76.09 47.24 12.95
N LYS A 4 -75.55 46.01 13.05
CA LYS A 4 -74.10 45.81 13.26
C LYS A 4 -73.35 46.09 11.96
N GLN A 5 -72.72 47.26 11.89
CA GLN A 5 -71.86 47.69 10.80
C GLN A 5 -70.68 46.73 10.53
N PRO A 6 -70.24 46.58 9.27
CA PRO A 6 -69.07 45.80 8.90
C PRO A 6 -67.78 46.46 9.42
N GLN A 7 -66.93 45.70 10.11
CA GLN A 7 -65.61 46.17 10.55
C GLN A 7 -64.74 46.51 9.32
N ARG A 8 -64.63 47.81 9.03
CA ARG A 8 -63.67 48.36 8.07
C ARG A 8 -62.24 48.09 8.55
N LEU A 9 -61.52 47.20 7.85
CA LEU A 9 -60.06 47.12 7.98
C LEU A 9 -59.45 48.45 7.54
N THR A 10 -58.78 49.14 8.46
CA THR A 10 -58.03 50.36 8.15
C THR A 10 -56.80 50.01 7.30
N LYS A 11 -56.44 50.89 6.34
CA LYS A 11 -55.34 50.68 5.37
C LYS A 11 -54.04 50.20 6.02
N ASN A 12 -53.76 50.62 7.26
CA ASN A 12 -52.55 50.23 8.00
C ASN A 12 -52.54 48.77 8.45
N LYS A 13 -53.71 48.13 8.68
CA LYS A 13 -53.79 46.70 9.03
C LYS A 13 -53.70 45.80 7.80
N ILE A 14 -54.17 46.27 6.63
CA ILE A 14 -53.98 45.56 5.35
C ILE A 14 -52.51 45.56 4.94
N PHE A 15 -51.80 46.68 5.14
CA PHE A 15 -50.35 46.79 4.89
C PHE A 15 -49.50 45.91 5.82
N LEU A 16 -49.91 45.74 7.08
CA LEU A 16 -49.21 44.86 8.02
C LEU A 16 -49.36 43.38 7.65
N ILE A 17 -50.56 42.95 7.21
CA ILE A 17 -50.80 41.56 6.80
C ILE A 17 -50.14 41.28 5.43
N SER A 18 -50.17 42.23 4.49
CA SER A 18 -49.47 42.07 3.20
C SER A 18 -47.95 42.12 3.35
N GLY A 19 -47.42 42.91 4.28
CA GLY A 19 -45.99 43.00 4.57
C GLY A 19 -45.42 41.71 5.15
N VAL A 20 -46.14 41.06 6.07
CA VAL A 20 -45.72 39.77 6.66
C VAL A 20 -45.82 38.64 5.64
N ALA A 21 -46.87 38.62 4.80
CA ALA A 21 -46.99 37.65 3.71
C ALA A 21 -45.91 37.84 2.63
N ALA A 22 -45.55 39.08 2.29
CA ALA A 22 -44.47 39.38 1.36
C ALA A 22 -43.09 39.01 1.92
N LEU A 23 -42.84 39.22 3.22
CA LEU A 23 -41.59 38.81 3.87
C LEU A 23 -41.44 37.28 3.93
N LEU A 24 -42.53 36.54 4.18
CA LEU A 24 -42.52 35.08 4.13
C LEU A 24 -42.32 34.54 2.70
N LEU A 25 -42.92 35.17 1.69
CA LEU A 25 -42.67 34.82 0.28
C LEU A 25 -41.24 35.15 -0.16
N ILE A 26 -40.67 36.28 0.27
CA ILE A 26 -39.27 36.65 0.00
C ILE A 26 -38.32 35.67 0.70
N ALA A 27 -38.59 35.26 1.95
CA ALA A 27 -37.80 34.25 2.66
C ALA A 27 -37.89 32.87 1.98
N CYS A 28 -39.08 32.45 1.55
CA CYS A 28 -39.27 31.22 0.79
C CYS A 28 -38.56 31.26 -0.57
N VAL A 29 -38.63 32.38 -1.30
CA VAL A 29 -37.87 32.57 -2.54
C VAL A 29 -36.37 32.63 -2.27
N PHE A 30 -35.89 33.20 -1.17
CA PHE A 30 -34.47 33.20 -0.81
C PHE A 30 -33.94 31.81 -0.44
N ILE A 31 -34.79 30.96 0.15
CA ILE A 31 -34.45 29.57 0.49
C ILE A 31 -34.54 28.67 -0.77
N PHE A 32 -35.52 28.88 -1.66
CA PHE A 32 -35.72 28.06 -2.86
C PHE A 32 -34.88 28.50 -4.07
N PHE A 33 -34.52 29.78 -4.18
CA PHE A 33 -33.68 30.37 -5.23
C PHE A 33 -32.27 30.74 -4.76
N ARG A 34 -31.81 30.23 -3.60
CA ARG A 34 -30.38 29.97 -3.42
C ARG A 34 -29.98 28.83 -4.35
N LYS A 35 -29.88 29.18 -5.63
CA LYS A 35 -29.01 28.56 -6.60
C LYS A 35 -27.67 28.51 -5.91
N SER A 36 -27.25 27.30 -5.57
CA SER A 36 -25.95 27.00 -5.00
C SER A 36 -24.90 27.55 -5.96
N GLU A 37 -24.44 28.77 -5.68
CA GLU A 37 -23.14 29.20 -6.17
C GLU A 37 -22.14 28.14 -5.70
N PRO A 38 -21.33 27.57 -6.61
CA PRO A 38 -20.39 26.54 -6.24
C PRO A 38 -19.48 27.15 -5.18
N VAL A 39 -19.55 26.60 -3.97
CA VAL A 39 -18.52 26.80 -2.96
C VAL A 39 -17.19 26.57 -3.69
N PRO A 40 -16.24 27.53 -3.69
CA PRO A 40 -14.94 27.27 -4.25
C PRO A 40 -14.45 26.04 -3.51
N ALA A 41 -14.24 24.95 -4.24
CA ALA A 41 -13.80 23.71 -3.68
C ALA A 41 -12.61 24.05 -2.79
N LYS A 42 -12.80 23.99 -1.46
CA LYS A 42 -11.67 23.63 -0.60
C LYS A 42 -11.11 22.42 -1.30
N ASN A 43 -9.82 22.46 -1.64
CA ASN A 43 -9.07 21.32 -2.14
C ASN A 43 -9.12 20.19 -1.11
N GLN A 44 -10.30 19.61 -0.93
CA GLN A 44 -10.46 18.23 -0.54
C GLN A 44 -9.99 17.53 -1.80
N LYS A 45 -8.71 17.16 -1.78
CA LYS A 45 -8.25 16.04 -2.59
C LYS A 45 -9.37 15.00 -2.54
N PRO A 46 -9.84 14.49 -3.70
CA PRO A 46 -10.76 13.37 -3.67
C PRO A 46 -10.14 12.34 -2.73
N LEU A 47 -10.93 11.86 -1.76
CA LEU A 47 -10.52 10.76 -0.90
C LEU A 47 -10.35 9.57 -1.82
N ARG A 48 -9.16 9.45 -2.43
CA ARG A 48 -8.73 8.33 -3.23
C ARG A 48 -8.71 7.17 -2.25
N LYS A 49 -9.78 6.38 -2.25
CA LYS A 49 -9.78 5.10 -1.56
C LYS A 49 -8.79 4.22 -2.31
N ASP A 50 -7.72 3.86 -1.62
CA ASP A 50 -6.79 2.82 -2.06
C ASP A 50 -7.60 1.62 -2.56
N SER A 51 -7.10 0.93 -3.59
CA SER A 51 -7.74 -0.27 -4.10
C SER A 51 -8.08 -1.23 -2.94
N ILE A 52 -9.33 -1.71 -2.90
CA ILE A 52 -9.81 -2.62 -1.85
C ILE A 52 -8.79 -3.76 -1.69
N LEU A 53 -8.19 -3.85 -0.49
CA LEU A 53 -7.21 -4.87 -0.12
C LEU A 53 -7.68 -6.22 -0.66
N ALA A 54 -6.86 -6.85 -1.51
CA ALA A 54 -7.18 -8.19 -2.01
C ALA A 54 -7.51 -9.06 -0.79
N LYS A 55 -8.70 -9.66 -0.80
CA LYS A 55 -9.30 -10.31 0.36
C LYS A 55 -8.35 -11.39 0.87
N ARG A 56 -7.66 -11.12 1.98
CA ARG A 56 -6.86 -12.12 2.68
C ARG A 56 -7.82 -13.14 3.29
N ASN A 57 -7.75 -14.38 2.82
CA ASN A 57 -8.21 -15.50 3.62
C ASN A 57 -7.07 -15.86 4.57
N ASP A 58 -6.91 -15.03 5.61
CA ASP A 58 -5.95 -15.25 6.68
C ASP A 58 -6.41 -16.43 7.52
N SER A 59 -5.98 -17.64 7.16
CA SER A 59 -5.68 -18.60 8.20
C SER A 59 -4.39 -18.13 8.86
N LEU A 60 -4.52 -17.48 10.03
CA LEU A 60 -3.44 -17.32 11.00
C LEU A 60 -2.96 -18.72 11.40
N VAL A 61 -2.17 -19.37 10.54
CA VAL A 61 -1.36 -20.50 10.95
C VAL A 61 -0.19 -19.89 11.68
N LYS A 62 -0.29 -19.84 13.01
CA LYS A 62 0.88 -19.75 13.87
C LYS A 62 1.89 -20.79 13.37
N PRO A 63 3.17 -20.44 13.14
CA PRO A 63 4.18 -21.44 12.81
C PRO A 63 4.14 -22.52 13.88
N LYS A 64 3.69 -23.72 13.49
CA LYS A 64 3.71 -24.89 14.35
C LYS A 64 5.05 -25.56 14.11
N ASP A 65 6.06 -25.06 14.81
CA ASP A 65 7.29 -25.79 15.14
C ASP A 65 7.74 -25.33 16.54
N THR A 66 6.87 -25.55 17.53
CA THR A 66 7.34 -25.84 18.88
C THR A 66 8.01 -27.20 18.80
N ILE A 67 9.34 -27.18 18.73
CA ILE A 67 10.16 -28.30 19.19
C ILE A 67 9.75 -28.52 20.65
N ASP A 68 9.18 -29.68 20.95
CA ASP A 68 8.95 -30.16 22.32
C ASP A 68 10.31 -30.33 23.01
N ASN A 69 10.83 -29.24 23.58
CA ASN A 69 11.88 -29.31 24.60
C ASN A 69 11.19 -29.56 25.94
N ASN A 70 10.87 -30.83 26.19
CA ASN A 70 10.67 -31.31 27.55
C ASN A 70 12.01 -31.21 28.30
N GLY A 71 12.18 -30.14 29.06
CA GLY A 71 13.19 -30.04 30.12
C GLY A 71 14.28 -28.99 29.90
N ALA A 72 13.97 -27.73 30.19
CA ALA A 72 14.92 -26.77 30.75
C ALA A 72 14.15 -25.64 31.45
N GLU A 73 14.37 -25.50 32.75
CA GLU A 73 13.77 -24.47 33.59
C GLU A 73 14.38 -23.10 33.23
N GLY A 74 13.52 -22.13 32.89
CA GLY A 74 13.78 -20.69 33.07
C GLY A 74 14.88 -20.04 32.23
N GLU A 75 14.77 -20.04 30.90
CA GLU A 75 15.49 -19.05 30.09
C GLU A 75 14.62 -17.78 29.99
N GLU A 76 15.04 -16.70 30.65
CA GLU A 76 14.48 -15.36 30.37
C GLU A 76 14.74 -15.04 28.90
N GLU A 77 13.67 -14.93 28.12
CA GLU A 77 13.75 -14.60 26.70
C GLU A 77 14.45 -13.23 26.55
N SER A 78 15.62 -13.22 25.92
CA SER A 78 16.39 -12.00 25.67
C SER A 78 15.51 -10.96 25.00
N PRO A 79 15.39 -9.73 25.53
CA PRO A 79 14.60 -8.67 24.88
C PRO A 79 15.25 -8.16 23.59
N TYR A 80 16.47 -8.64 23.28
CA TYR A 80 17.23 -8.27 22.10
C TYR A 80 17.27 -9.39 21.06
N THR A 81 17.02 -9.00 19.81
CA THR A 81 17.09 -9.90 18.64
C THR A 81 18.08 -9.35 17.61
N GLU A 82 18.80 -10.24 16.92
CA GLU A 82 19.74 -9.83 15.87
C GLU A 82 19.04 -9.57 14.54
N TYR A 83 19.37 -8.42 13.95
CA TYR A 83 18.90 -8.02 12.62
C TYR A 83 20.09 -7.61 11.75
N GLN A 84 19.86 -7.61 10.44
CA GLN A 84 20.78 -7.09 9.45
C GLN A 84 20.14 -5.97 8.63
N VAL A 85 20.97 -4.99 8.27
CA VAL A 85 20.56 -3.84 7.45
C VAL A 85 20.37 -4.27 6.01
N ILE A 86 19.20 -3.99 5.45
CA ILE A 86 18.84 -4.31 4.06
C ILE A 86 18.71 -3.07 3.15
N ALA A 87 18.76 -1.88 3.74
CA ALA A 87 18.90 -0.62 3.00
C ALA A 87 20.36 -0.42 2.56
N ASN A 88 20.56 0.32 1.46
CA ASN A 88 21.92 0.62 0.97
C ASN A 88 22.74 1.40 2.02
N THR A 89 22.10 2.38 2.67
CA THR A 89 22.70 3.18 3.74
C THR A 89 21.61 3.70 4.66
N VAL A 90 21.88 3.69 5.96
CA VAL A 90 21.01 4.28 7.00
C VAL A 90 21.81 5.33 7.77
N PRO A 91 21.44 6.62 7.72
CA PRO A 91 22.10 7.65 8.51
C PRO A 91 21.77 7.51 9.99
N LEU A 92 22.78 7.65 10.85
CA LEU A 92 22.65 7.73 12.31
C LEU A 92 23.24 9.06 12.80
N SER A 93 22.88 9.47 14.02
CA SER A 93 23.47 10.68 14.63
C SER A 93 24.99 10.58 14.83
N SER A 94 25.52 9.37 14.97
CA SER A 94 26.94 9.07 15.20
C SER A 94 27.69 8.59 13.95
N GLY A 95 27.01 8.48 12.80
CA GLY A 95 27.60 7.91 11.59
C GLY A 95 26.56 7.35 10.63
N LYS A 96 26.81 6.15 10.11
CA LYS A 96 25.89 5.45 9.20
C LYS A 96 26.01 3.94 9.33
N LEU A 97 24.97 3.22 8.94
CA LEU A 97 25.00 1.79 8.67
C LEU A 97 24.97 1.54 7.17
N ASN A 98 25.60 0.47 6.73
CA ASN A 98 25.62 0.00 5.36
C ASN A 98 24.85 -1.32 5.25
N PHE A 99 24.50 -1.68 4.02
CA PHE A 99 23.90 -2.98 3.73
C PHE A 99 24.71 -4.14 4.32
N GLY A 100 24.05 -5.02 5.07
CA GLY A 100 24.62 -6.19 5.72
C GLY A 100 25.16 -5.96 7.13
N ASP A 101 25.23 -4.72 7.61
CA ASP A 101 25.64 -4.45 8.99
C ASP A 101 24.68 -5.12 9.97
N LYS A 102 25.23 -5.79 10.98
CA LYS A 102 24.46 -6.44 12.05
C LYS A 102 24.14 -5.41 13.14
N VAL A 103 22.92 -5.47 13.66
CA VAL A 103 22.44 -4.67 14.79
C VAL A 103 21.66 -5.54 15.77
N PHE A 104 21.53 -5.07 17.00
CA PHE A 104 20.69 -5.70 18.02
C PHE A 104 19.45 -4.82 18.24
N VAL A 105 18.27 -5.39 18.05
CA VAL A 105 16.98 -4.71 18.19
C VAL A 105 16.40 -4.99 19.57
N ASP A 106 16.05 -3.94 20.30
CA ASP A 106 15.28 -4.01 21.56
C ASP A 106 13.80 -4.10 21.21
N GLU A 107 13.24 -5.32 21.20
CA GLU A 107 11.86 -5.55 20.75
C GLU A 107 10.83 -4.89 21.67
N SER A 108 11.14 -4.80 22.97
CA SER A 108 10.28 -4.16 23.97
C SER A 108 10.11 -2.65 23.76
N LYS A 109 11.04 -2.03 23.03
CA LYS A 109 11.07 -0.58 22.74
C LYS A 109 10.89 -0.30 21.24
N SER A 110 10.45 -1.29 20.50
CA SER A 110 10.19 -1.19 19.07
C SER A 110 8.69 -1.21 18.78
N ASP A 111 8.31 -0.60 17.66
CA ASP A 111 6.94 -0.55 17.18
C ASP A 111 6.87 -0.99 15.71
N THR A 112 5.69 -0.84 15.11
CA THR A 112 5.45 -1.24 13.72
C THR A 112 6.22 -0.43 12.70
N ASP A 113 6.60 0.81 13.03
CA ASP A 113 7.23 1.75 12.10
C ASP A 113 8.73 1.89 12.39
N TYR A 114 9.14 1.72 13.64
CA TYR A 114 10.50 1.97 14.11
C TYR A 114 11.03 0.85 15.02
N LYS A 115 12.29 0.48 14.81
CA LYS A 115 13.08 -0.34 15.71
C LYS A 115 13.99 0.53 16.58
N THR A 116 14.11 0.17 17.85
CA THR A 116 15.17 0.68 18.74
C THR A 116 16.36 -0.25 18.65
N ILE A 117 17.51 0.24 18.17
CA ILE A 117 18.69 -0.58 17.89
C ILE A 117 19.91 -0.17 18.71
N THR A 118 20.81 -1.13 18.97
CA THR A 118 22.19 -0.91 19.38
C THR A 118 23.15 -1.52 18.36
N LEU A 119 24.35 -0.92 18.22
CA LEU A 119 25.38 -1.38 17.29
C LEU A 119 26.32 -2.42 17.89
N GLN A 120 26.30 -2.54 19.21
CA GLN A 120 27.12 -3.46 20.00
C GLN A 120 26.19 -4.40 20.76
N ASN A 121 26.71 -5.60 21.06
CA ASN A 121 25.96 -6.59 21.82
C ASN A 121 25.61 -6.02 23.21
N PRO A 122 24.31 -5.82 23.52
CA PRO A 122 23.89 -5.16 24.75
C PRO A 122 24.19 -5.96 26.02
N PHE A 123 24.43 -7.27 25.92
CA PHE A 123 24.87 -8.09 27.06
C PHE A 123 26.33 -7.81 27.44
N GLN A 124 27.16 -7.44 26.47
CA GLN A 124 28.56 -7.07 26.70
C GLN A 124 28.71 -5.56 26.95
N PHE A 125 27.82 -4.75 26.37
CA PHE A 125 27.85 -3.30 26.41
C PHE A 125 26.48 -2.74 26.83
N PRO A 126 26.09 -2.83 28.11
CA PRO A 126 24.75 -2.45 28.58
C PRO A 126 24.42 -0.97 28.40
N ASN A 127 25.45 -0.12 28.33
CA ASN A 127 25.33 1.33 28.15
C ASN A 127 25.54 1.77 26.68
N ALA A 128 25.47 0.84 25.72
CA ALA A 128 25.63 1.17 24.31
C ALA A 128 24.58 2.19 23.84
N ALA A 129 25.00 3.09 22.94
CA ALA A 129 24.11 4.08 22.35
C ALA A 129 22.95 3.41 21.61
N LYS A 130 21.73 3.94 21.82
CA LYS A 130 20.49 3.46 21.21
C LYS A 130 20.03 4.41 20.11
N TYR A 131 19.50 3.87 19.02
CA TYR A 131 19.01 4.62 17.87
C TYR A 131 17.60 4.16 17.52
N ARG A 132 16.71 5.10 17.15
CA ARG A 132 15.38 4.79 16.65
C ARG A 132 15.38 4.92 15.13
N VAL A 133 15.15 3.80 14.43
CA VAL A 133 15.33 3.70 12.97
C VAL A 133 14.13 3.00 12.34
N ASN A 134 13.73 3.40 11.13
CA ASN A 134 12.58 2.82 10.44
C ASN A 134 12.73 1.29 10.25
N THR A 135 11.69 0.53 10.54
CA THR A 135 11.69 -0.95 10.50
C THR A 135 11.92 -1.52 9.09
N SER A 136 11.61 -0.76 8.03
CA SER A 136 11.75 -1.21 6.64
C SER A 136 13.21 -1.37 6.21
N PHE A 137 14.17 -0.90 7.01
CA PHE A 137 15.60 -1.02 6.72
C PHE A 137 16.24 -2.28 7.29
N PHE A 138 15.49 -3.11 8.01
CA PHE A 138 16.02 -4.29 8.66
C PHE A 138 15.22 -5.55 8.32
N ILE A 139 15.93 -6.67 8.39
CA ILE A 139 15.37 -8.02 8.41
C ILE A 139 16.05 -8.82 9.53
N GLU A 140 15.35 -9.78 10.11
CA GLU A 140 15.91 -10.69 11.10
C GLU A 140 17.14 -11.40 10.51
N SER A 141 18.23 -11.52 11.28
CA SER A 141 19.51 -11.99 10.74
C SER A 141 19.42 -13.36 10.06
N TYR A 142 18.58 -14.26 10.59
CA TYR A 142 18.41 -15.60 10.02
C TYR A 142 17.77 -15.61 8.62
N ARG A 143 17.11 -14.51 8.20
CA ARG A 143 16.47 -14.36 6.87
C ARG A 143 17.32 -13.59 5.87
N PHE A 144 18.46 -13.06 6.29
CA PHE A 144 19.25 -12.17 5.44
C PHE A 144 19.86 -12.86 4.22
N ASP A 145 20.28 -14.12 4.36
CA ASP A 145 20.82 -14.88 3.23
C ASP A 145 19.73 -15.17 2.18
N GLU A 146 18.51 -15.47 2.63
CA GLU A 146 17.34 -15.58 1.75
C GLU A 146 17.07 -14.25 1.04
N TYR A 147 17.05 -13.14 1.77
CA TYR A 147 16.89 -11.80 1.19
C TYR A 147 17.96 -11.52 0.13
N LYS A 148 19.24 -11.75 0.46
CA LYS A 148 20.35 -11.51 -0.46
C LYS A 148 20.23 -12.33 -1.73
N THR A 149 19.89 -13.61 -1.58
CA THR A 149 19.63 -14.51 -2.71
C THR A 149 18.51 -13.95 -3.58
N ASN A 150 17.35 -13.68 -2.99
CA ASN A 150 16.15 -13.23 -3.70
C ASN A 150 16.30 -11.88 -4.42
N PHE A 151 17.15 -10.97 -3.94
CA PHE A 151 17.24 -9.60 -4.47
C PHE A 151 18.62 -9.22 -5.03
N SER A 152 19.48 -10.19 -5.34
CA SER A 152 20.81 -9.92 -5.91
C SER A 152 20.79 -9.49 -7.39
N LEU A 153 19.83 -9.99 -8.16
CA LEU A 153 19.76 -9.77 -9.61
C LEU A 153 19.00 -8.47 -9.94
N PRO A 154 19.50 -7.63 -10.87
CA PRO A 154 18.65 -6.63 -11.52
C PRO A 154 17.54 -7.33 -12.33
N PRO A 155 16.32 -6.79 -12.36
CA PRO A 155 15.85 -5.55 -11.71
C PRO A 155 15.43 -5.69 -10.23
N PHE A 156 15.37 -6.89 -9.65
CA PHE A 156 14.95 -7.08 -8.25
C PHE A 156 15.80 -6.32 -7.23
N SER A 157 17.10 -6.17 -7.51
CA SER A 157 18.02 -5.42 -6.65
C SER A 157 17.66 -3.94 -6.51
N THR A 158 16.97 -3.34 -7.48
CA THR A 158 16.58 -1.92 -7.46
C THR A 158 15.26 -1.66 -6.76
N LEU A 159 14.52 -2.71 -6.37
CA LEU A 159 13.26 -2.58 -5.65
C LEU A 159 13.46 -1.89 -4.29
N TYR A 160 12.47 -1.08 -3.89
CA TYR A 160 12.42 -0.47 -2.56
C TYR A 160 12.36 -1.56 -1.48
N THR A 161 12.98 -1.31 -0.32
CA THR A 161 13.09 -2.31 0.76
C THR A 161 11.72 -2.78 1.26
N GLY A 162 10.72 -1.89 1.33
CA GLY A 162 9.34 -2.26 1.65
C GLY A 162 8.74 -3.28 0.67
N VAL A 163 8.98 -3.09 -0.64
CA VAL A 163 8.52 -4.03 -1.68
C VAL A 163 9.21 -5.38 -1.51
N LYS A 164 10.53 -5.38 -1.26
CA LYS A 164 11.29 -6.61 -1.03
C LYS A 164 10.78 -7.38 0.19
N LYS A 165 10.50 -6.69 1.31
CA LYS A 165 9.89 -7.29 2.51
C LYS A 165 8.52 -7.88 2.21
N LEU A 166 7.69 -7.16 1.44
CA LEU A 166 6.36 -7.65 1.04
C LEU A 166 6.49 -8.96 0.25
N LEU A 167 7.39 -9.02 -0.74
CA LEU A 167 7.63 -10.22 -1.56
C LEU A 167 8.14 -11.44 -0.77
N LEU A 168 8.87 -11.22 0.34
CA LEU A 168 9.34 -12.31 1.21
C LEU A 168 8.29 -12.79 2.22
N ASN A 169 7.26 -11.98 2.50
CA ASN A 169 6.26 -12.27 3.51
C ASN A 169 4.99 -12.89 2.92
N GLU A 170 4.93 -13.09 1.60
CA GLU A 170 3.78 -13.70 0.95
C GLU A 170 3.69 -15.19 1.30
N ASN A 171 2.75 -15.51 2.20
CA ASN A 171 2.29 -16.86 2.46
C ASN A 171 1.03 -17.11 1.62
N TYR A 172 1.16 -17.95 0.60
CA TYR A 172 0.08 -18.21 -0.34
C TYR A 172 -0.91 -19.23 0.24
N SER A 173 -2.20 -18.86 0.29
CA SER A 173 -3.28 -19.74 0.74
C SER A 173 -3.66 -20.81 -0.29
N ASP A 174 -3.10 -20.76 -1.50
CA ASP A 174 -3.43 -21.64 -2.62
C ASP A 174 -2.58 -22.93 -2.66
N GLY A 175 -1.75 -23.15 -1.64
CA GLY A 175 -0.86 -24.32 -1.55
C GLY A 175 0.30 -24.31 -2.55
N ASN A 176 0.52 -23.19 -3.25
CA ASN A 176 1.68 -22.99 -4.10
C ASN A 176 2.77 -22.24 -3.34
N LYS A 177 4.03 -22.51 -3.70
CA LYS A 177 5.17 -21.68 -3.30
C LYS A 177 5.72 -21.00 -4.54
N TYR A 178 5.61 -19.67 -4.58
CA TYR A 178 6.21 -18.86 -5.63
C TYR A 178 7.50 -18.24 -5.10
N ASN A 179 8.53 -18.22 -5.94
CA ASN A 179 9.85 -17.68 -5.60
C ASN A 179 10.26 -16.63 -6.62
N ILE A 180 11.14 -15.72 -6.19
CA ILE A 180 11.81 -14.81 -7.10
C ILE A 180 12.83 -15.60 -7.90
N THR A 181 12.84 -15.39 -9.22
CA THR A 181 13.76 -16.10 -10.10
C THR A 181 15.22 -15.76 -9.78
N GLN A 182 16.07 -16.80 -9.76
CA GLN A 182 17.52 -16.68 -9.68
C GLN A 182 18.19 -16.78 -11.05
N ASN A 183 17.39 -16.85 -12.13
CA ASN A 183 17.90 -16.86 -13.49
C ASN A 183 17.94 -15.43 -14.05
N LYS A 184 19.13 -15.01 -14.51
CA LYS A 184 19.42 -13.64 -14.95
C LYS A 184 18.61 -13.23 -16.19
N GLU A 185 18.42 -14.15 -17.13
CA GLU A 185 17.67 -13.92 -18.36
C GLU A 185 16.18 -13.76 -18.04
N ARG A 186 15.64 -14.64 -17.20
CA ARG A 186 14.26 -14.61 -16.72
C ARG A 186 13.95 -13.32 -15.96
N ALA A 187 14.85 -12.90 -15.07
CA ALA A 187 14.68 -11.70 -14.23
C ALA A 187 14.34 -10.43 -15.03
N LYS A 188 14.91 -10.28 -16.25
CA LYS A 188 14.66 -9.13 -17.14
C LYS A 188 13.18 -8.95 -17.52
N SER A 189 12.40 -10.02 -17.43
CA SER A 189 10.98 -10.08 -17.82
C SER A 189 10.03 -10.23 -16.64
N CYS A 190 10.53 -10.06 -15.41
CA CYS A 190 9.76 -10.33 -14.19
C CYS A 190 9.46 -9.08 -13.37
N VAL A 191 9.94 -7.90 -13.76
CA VAL A 191 9.64 -6.64 -13.05
C VAL A 191 9.33 -5.55 -14.06
N ALA A 192 8.27 -4.81 -13.79
CA ALA A 192 7.91 -3.61 -14.53
C ALA A 192 7.60 -2.47 -13.56
N PHE A 193 7.92 -1.24 -13.95
CA PHE A 193 7.70 -0.04 -13.13
C PHE A 193 6.74 0.89 -13.87
N GLY A 194 5.77 1.48 -13.17
CA GLY A 194 4.77 2.35 -13.77
C GLY A 194 4.02 3.19 -12.75
N ASP A 195 2.97 3.87 -13.18
CA ASP A 195 1.98 4.58 -12.34
C ASP A 195 0.66 3.85 -12.59
N PHE A 196 0.55 2.62 -12.07
CA PHE A 196 -0.41 1.64 -12.55
C PHE A 196 -1.82 1.93 -12.05
N ASP A 197 -1.96 2.59 -10.89
CA ASP A 197 -3.25 3.07 -10.38
C ASP A 197 -3.54 4.55 -10.73
N GLY A 198 -2.57 5.25 -11.33
CA GLY A 198 -2.70 6.64 -11.76
C GLY A 198 -2.68 7.64 -10.61
N ASP A 199 -2.13 7.26 -9.45
CA ASP A 199 -2.03 8.14 -8.30
C ASP A 199 -0.87 9.16 -8.40
N GLY A 200 0.08 8.93 -9.31
CA GLY A 200 1.27 9.76 -9.53
C GLY A 200 2.51 9.29 -8.76
N VAL A 201 2.41 8.20 -8.01
CA VAL A 201 3.50 7.50 -7.33
C VAL A 201 3.95 6.34 -8.22
N ARG A 202 5.23 5.96 -8.11
CA ARG A 202 5.76 4.83 -8.87
C ARG A 202 5.36 3.52 -8.19
N ASP A 203 4.67 2.69 -8.95
CA ASP A 203 4.27 1.33 -8.64
C ASP A 203 5.23 0.30 -9.26
N VAL A 204 5.08 -0.95 -8.82
CA VAL A 204 5.87 -2.08 -9.28
C VAL A 204 4.97 -3.27 -9.58
N ALA A 205 5.15 -3.87 -10.75
CA ALA A 205 4.61 -5.18 -11.07
C ALA A 205 5.72 -6.23 -11.02
N VAL A 206 5.44 -7.38 -10.40
CA VAL A 206 6.43 -8.45 -10.18
C VAL A 206 5.83 -9.80 -10.55
N ILE A 207 6.59 -10.59 -11.32
CA ILE A 207 6.33 -12.01 -11.52
C ILE A 207 7.14 -12.83 -10.53
N MET A 208 6.44 -13.72 -9.82
CA MET A 208 7.03 -14.78 -9.02
C MET A 208 6.69 -16.14 -9.65
N ASP A 209 7.59 -17.09 -9.48
CA ASP A 209 7.61 -18.32 -10.25
C ASP A 209 7.51 -19.53 -9.31
N ASN A 210 6.59 -20.44 -9.62
CA ASN A 210 6.66 -21.81 -9.12
C ASN A 210 7.29 -22.68 -10.20
N ASN A 211 8.53 -23.12 -9.98
CA ASN A 211 9.28 -23.87 -10.99
C ASN A 211 8.92 -25.35 -11.01
N GLU A 212 8.38 -25.90 -9.93
CA GLU A 212 7.93 -27.30 -9.92
C GLU A 212 6.69 -27.48 -10.79
N LYS A 213 5.75 -26.53 -10.69
CA LYS A 213 4.48 -26.56 -11.43
C LYS A 213 4.53 -25.80 -12.76
N GLN A 214 5.64 -25.14 -13.09
CA GLN A 214 5.79 -24.30 -14.29
C GLN A 214 4.74 -23.18 -14.41
N ILE A 215 4.27 -22.66 -13.28
CA ILE A 215 3.29 -21.57 -13.22
C ILE A 215 3.94 -20.28 -12.74
N SER A 216 3.30 -19.15 -13.05
CA SER A 216 3.70 -17.81 -12.59
C SER A 216 2.57 -17.15 -11.82
N ARG A 217 2.93 -16.16 -11.00
CA ARG A 217 2.01 -15.27 -10.32
C ARG A 217 2.42 -13.83 -10.57
N LEU A 218 1.48 -13.00 -11.00
CA LEU A 218 1.65 -11.56 -11.08
C LEU A 218 1.19 -10.92 -9.78
N LEU A 219 2.00 -10.00 -9.28
CA LEU A 219 1.66 -9.06 -8.23
C LEU A 219 1.79 -7.65 -8.79
N ILE A 220 0.80 -6.78 -8.56
CA ILE A 220 0.94 -5.33 -8.72
C ILE A 220 0.94 -4.71 -7.33
N ILE A 221 2.01 -3.98 -7.04
CA ILE A 221 2.32 -3.40 -5.75
C ILE A 221 2.27 -1.88 -5.91
N CYS A 222 1.30 -1.27 -5.25
CA CYS A 222 1.10 0.17 -5.22
C CYS A 222 1.55 0.74 -3.87
N SER A 223 1.65 2.06 -3.80
CA SER A 223 1.98 2.76 -2.55
C SER A 223 0.73 3.33 -1.90
N ASN A 224 0.52 3.06 -0.61
CA ASN A 224 -0.60 3.66 0.11
C ASN A 224 -0.43 5.18 0.19
N GLU A 225 -1.46 5.97 -0.15
CA GLU A 225 -1.32 7.44 -0.19
C GLU A 225 -0.98 8.02 1.19
N VAL A 226 -1.51 7.43 2.27
CA VAL A 226 -1.37 7.95 3.64
C VAL A 226 -0.07 7.46 4.28
N THR A 227 0.14 6.15 4.33
CA THR A 227 1.27 5.56 5.06
C THR A 227 2.55 5.52 4.25
N LYS A 228 2.46 5.72 2.93
CA LYS A 228 3.55 5.54 1.95
C LYS A 228 4.16 4.14 1.95
N GLN A 229 3.50 3.17 2.60
CA GLN A 229 3.92 1.77 2.60
C GLN A 229 3.41 1.06 1.35
N PRO A 230 4.21 0.14 0.78
CA PRO A 230 3.77 -0.66 -0.35
C PRO A 230 2.72 -1.69 0.09
N TYR A 231 1.78 -2.00 -0.79
CA TYR A 231 0.77 -3.03 -0.57
C TYR A 231 0.42 -3.74 -1.89
N ILE A 232 -0.08 -4.98 -1.80
CA ILE A 232 -0.51 -5.74 -2.98
C ILE A 232 -1.90 -5.25 -3.40
N ALA A 233 -1.96 -4.58 -4.54
CA ALA A 233 -3.18 -4.06 -5.13
C ALA A 233 -3.83 -5.05 -6.10
N PHE A 234 -3.03 -5.92 -6.72
CA PHE A 234 -3.50 -6.99 -7.60
C PHE A 234 -2.64 -8.24 -7.45
N ALA A 235 -3.28 -9.41 -7.56
CA ALA A 235 -2.61 -10.70 -7.55
C ALA A 235 -3.37 -11.71 -8.42
N GLU A 236 -2.69 -12.33 -9.38
CA GLU A 236 -3.29 -13.34 -10.27
C GLU A 236 -2.28 -14.46 -10.59
N ASN A 237 -2.78 -15.69 -10.65
CA ASN A 237 -2.01 -16.86 -11.03
C ASN A 237 -2.22 -17.15 -12.52
N TYR A 238 -1.14 -17.47 -13.22
CA TYR A 238 -1.16 -17.93 -14.60
C TYR A 238 -0.71 -19.39 -14.65
N SER A 239 -1.40 -20.20 -15.45
CA SER A 239 -1.13 -21.63 -15.62
C SER A 239 0.17 -21.93 -16.38
N ASP A 240 0.91 -20.91 -16.79
CA ASP A 240 2.16 -21.00 -17.53
C ASP A 240 3.14 -19.91 -17.07
N LYS A 241 4.40 -20.02 -17.51
CA LYS A 241 5.42 -18.99 -17.33
C LYS A 241 5.12 -17.76 -18.17
N VAL A 242 4.76 -16.67 -17.51
CA VAL A 242 4.47 -15.40 -18.18
C VAL A 242 5.59 -14.38 -18.00
N LYS A 243 5.75 -13.49 -18.97
CA LYS A 243 6.64 -12.33 -18.96
C LYS A 243 5.79 -11.08 -18.75
N ILE A 244 6.40 -10.04 -18.17
CA ILE A 244 5.77 -8.73 -18.06
C ILE A 244 6.60 -7.63 -18.68
N HIS A 245 5.90 -6.64 -19.24
CA HIS A 245 6.42 -5.36 -19.65
C HIS A 245 5.33 -4.30 -19.49
N THR A 246 5.68 -3.03 -19.60
CA THR A 246 4.69 -1.95 -19.54
C THR A 246 4.22 -1.55 -20.93
N ASP A 247 2.94 -1.22 -21.05
CA ASP A 247 2.43 -0.56 -22.25
C ASP A 247 2.94 0.89 -22.31
N MET A 248 3.83 1.16 -23.26
CA MET A 248 4.36 2.51 -23.51
C MET A 248 3.58 3.13 -24.67
N THR A 249 2.32 3.46 -24.45
CA THR A 249 1.55 4.23 -25.44
C THR A 249 2.18 5.62 -25.62
N GLU A 250 2.31 6.06 -26.88
CA GLU A 250 3.09 7.21 -27.36
C GLU A 250 2.63 8.60 -26.86
N TYR A 251 1.69 8.69 -25.92
CA TYR A 251 1.25 9.97 -25.40
C TYR A 251 2.29 10.56 -24.48
N ALA A 252 2.92 11.67 -24.89
CA ALA A 252 3.93 12.36 -24.10
C ALA A 252 3.31 13.14 -22.92
N PRO A 253 3.82 12.98 -21.68
CA PRO A 253 4.85 12.00 -21.28
C PRO A 253 4.24 10.58 -21.16
N PRO A 254 4.92 9.53 -21.67
CA PRO A 254 4.42 8.17 -21.58
C PRO A 254 4.31 7.79 -20.11
N LYS A 255 3.08 7.71 -19.61
CA LYS A 255 2.76 7.13 -18.30
C LYS A 255 2.28 5.71 -18.55
N PRO A 256 3.03 4.69 -18.12
CA PRO A 256 2.56 3.33 -18.27
C PRO A 256 1.39 3.09 -17.32
N ASN A 257 0.20 2.87 -17.88
CA ASN A 257 -1.04 2.69 -17.11
C ASN A 257 -1.49 1.22 -17.05
N ALA A 258 -0.78 0.32 -17.73
CA ALA A 258 -1.09 -1.10 -17.74
C ALA A 258 0.17 -1.97 -17.75
N VAL A 259 0.04 -3.13 -17.13
CA VAL A 259 1.02 -4.21 -17.19
C VAL A 259 0.60 -5.15 -18.31
N ILE A 260 1.46 -5.34 -19.30
CA ILE A 260 1.25 -6.36 -20.33
C ILE A 260 1.87 -7.66 -19.85
N VAL A 261 1.05 -8.69 -19.81
CA VAL A 261 1.40 -10.06 -19.43
C VAL A 261 1.38 -10.91 -20.69
N SER A 262 2.49 -11.56 -21.01
CA SER A 262 2.59 -12.39 -22.21
C SER A 262 3.22 -13.76 -21.95
N SER A 263 2.71 -14.77 -22.64
CA SER A 263 3.41 -16.03 -22.91
C SER A 263 3.36 -16.31 -24.41
N ASP A 264 3.71 -17.52 -24.84
CA ASP A 264 3.62 -17.90 -26.25
C ASP A 264 2.15 -17.94 -26.74
N ASP A 265 1.20 -18.22 -25.85
CA ASP A 265 -0.23 -18.41 -26.17
C ASP A 265 -1.14 -17.27 -25.69
N ILE A 266 -0.67 -16.40 -24.80
CA ILE A 266 -1.48 -15.32 -24.23
C ILE A 266 -0.79 -13.97 -24.36
N SER A 267 -1.59 -12.94 -24.62
CA SER A 267 -1.21 -11.56 -24.37
C SER A 267 -2.37 -10.82 -23.73
N LEU A 268 -2.16 -10.35 -22.50
CA LEU A 268 -3.16 -9.74 -21.65
C LEU A 268 -2.66 -8.38 -21.18
N SER A 269 -3.59 -7.44 -21.01
CA SER A 269 -3.35 -6.15 -20.38
C SER A 269 -4.06 -6.13 -19.04
N VAL A 270 -3.32 -5.82 -17.98
CA VAL A 270 -3.83 -5.58 -16.63
C VAL A 270 -3.75 -4.08 -16.35
N GLY A 271 -4.91 -3.42 -16.39
CA GLY A 271 -5.03 -1.97 -16.22
C GLY A 271 -5.93 -1.61 -15.04
N TYR A 272 -5.67 -0.47 -14.41
CA TYR A 272 -6.51 0.03 -13.33
C TYR A 272 -7.76 0.72 -13.89
N ASP A 273 -8.92 0.20 -13.51
CA ASP A 273 -10.21 0.81 -13.82
C ASP A 273 -10.63 1.78 -12.70
N LYS A 274 -10.61 3.07 -13.01
CA LYS A 274 -10.93 4.16 -12.08
C LYS A 274 -12.38 4.14 -11.61
N GLU A 275 -13.31 3.65 -12.42
CA GLU A 275 -14.73 3.61 -12.06
C GLU A 275 -14.99 2.55 -10.98
N SER A 276 -14.44 1.35 -11.16
CA SER A 276 -14.57 0.27 -10.17
C SER A 276 -13.50 0.27 -9.08
N GLN A 277 -12.48 1.14 -9.20
CA GLN A 277 -11.31 1.23 -8.32
C GLN A 277 -10.55 -0.10 -8.18
N LYS A 278 -10.41 -0.84 -9.28
CA LYS A 278 -9.80 -2.17 -9.32
C LYS A 278 -8.99 -2.39 -10.58
N PHE A 279 -7.97 -3.23 -10.49
CA PHE A 279 -7.31 -3.78 -11.66
C PHE A 279 -8.22 -4.75 -12.41
N LYS A 280 -8.22 -4.66 -13.74
CA LYS A 280 -8.97 -5.53 -14.65
C LYS A 280 -8.04 -6.11 -15.69
N THR A 281 -8.22 -7.40 -15.95
CA THR A 281 -7.53 -8.13 -17.02
C THR A 281 -8.37 -8.07 -18.30
N SER A 282 -7.73 -7.81 -19.42
CA SER A 282 -8.34 -7.79 -20.75
C SER A 282 -7.37 -8.34 -21.79
N THR A 283 -7.86 -8.80 -22.94
CA THR A 283 -6.98 -9.23 -24.03
C THR A 283 -6.22 -8.03 -24.60
N TRP A 284 -4.90 -8.14 -24.73
CA TRP A 284 -4.06 -7.15 -25.39
C TRP A 284 -3.89 -7.54 -26.87
N LYS A 285 -4.12 -6.58 -27.77
CA LYS A 285 -4.06 -6.77 -29.22
C LYS A 285 -2.80 -6.17 -29.80
#